data_AF-A0A5C4QHB5-F1
#
_entry.id   AF-A0A5C4QHB5-F1
#
_cell.length_a   1.000
_cell.length_b   1.000
_cell.length_c   1.000
_cell.angle_alpha   90.00
_cell.angle_beta   90.00
_cell.angle_gamma   90.00
#
_symmetry.space_group_name_H-M   'P 1'
#
loop_
_entity.id
_entity.type
_entity.pdbx_description
1 polymer ?
#
loop_
_entity_poly.entity_id
_entity_poly.type
_entity_poly.pdbx_seq_one_letter_code
_entity_poly.pdbx_strand_id
1 'polypeptide(L)' 'LFSVSNPGAAEDILAVLNPNSLKVVHGVVEASLADAKAEQAYQFEREGYFCADSKDSAPGKLVFNLTVSLKESADF' A
#
# COMPACT_ATOMS: atom_id res chain seq x y z
N LEU A 1 -1.87 6.60 9.11
CA LEU A 1 -1.46 7.93 8.60
C LEU A 1 -0.78 8.79 9.67
N PHE A 2 -1.30 8.85 10.90
CA PHE A 2 -0.73 9.65 11.98
C PHE A 2 0.01 8.78 13.00
N SER A 3 0.91 9.39 13.77
CA SER A 3 1.70 8.71 14.82
C SER A 3 0.98 8.65 16.18
N VAL A 4 -0.15 9.36 16.32
CA VAL A 4 -0.98 9.39 17.53
C VAL A 4 -2.41 8.91 17.23
N SER A 5 -3.09 8.36 18.22
CA SER A 5 -4.43 7.76 18.04
C SER A 5 -5.54 8.79 17.76
N ASN A 6 -5.42 10.02 18.27
CA ASN A 6 -6.37 11.10 18.05
C ASN A 6 -5.65 12.38 17.53
N PRO A 7 -5.29 12.43 16.24
CA PRO A 7 -4.55 13.56 15.66
C PRO A 7 -5.34 14.88 15.67
N GLY A 8 -6.68 14.83 15.70
CA GLY A 8 -7.53 16.03 15.74
C GLY A 8 -7.47 16.80 17.07
N ALA A 9 -6.88 16.21 18.11
CA ALA A 9 -6.63 16.87 19.39
C ALA A 9 -5.22 17.47 19.51
N ALA A 10 -4.36 17.29 18.50
CA ALA A 10 -3.03 17.91 18.48
C ALA A 10 -3.14 19.42 18.21
N GLU A 11 -2.27 20.21 18.84
CA GLU A 11 -2.17 21.66 18.56
C GLU A 11 -1.80 21.93 17.09
N ASP A 12 -0.89 21.12 16.55
CA ASP A 12 -0.57 21.06 15.12
C ASP A 12 -0.70 19.62 14.62
N ILE A 13 -1.70 19.39 13.77
CA ILE A 13 -1.96 18.08 13.16
C ILE A 13 -0.82 17.63 12.23
N LEU A 14 -0.10 18.56 11.61
CA LEU A 14 1.00 18.25 10.69
C LEU A 14 2.22 17.74 11.46
N ALA A 15 2.42 18.22 12.69
CA ALA A 15 3.49 17.76 13.59
C ALA A 15 3.33 16.28 14.01
N VAL A 16 2.13 15.71 13.90
CA VAL A 16 1.83 14.31 14.26
C VAL A 16 1.60 13.39 13.05
N LEU A 17 2.00 13.81 11.85
CA LEU A 17 2.04 12.93 10.68
C LEU A 17 3.01 11.77 10.92
N ASN A 18 2.63 10.56 10.52
CA ASN A 18 3.54 9.42 10.53
C ASN A 18 4.50 9.54 9.33
N PRO A 19 5.82 9.72 9.53
CA PRO A 19 6.77 9.79 8.42
C PRO A 19 6.85 8.48 7.61
N ASN A 20 6.37 7.37 8.17
CA ASN A 20 6.33 6.06 7.52
C ASN A 20 4.94 5.73 6.96
N SER A 21 4.05 6.70 6.77
CA SER A 21 2.70 6.46 6.22
C SER A 21 2.71 5.97 4.77
N LEU A 22 3.81 6.18 4.05
CA LEU A 22 4.05 5.69 2.69
C LEU A 22 5.49 5.18 2.61
N LYS A 23 5.66 3.96 2.09
CA LYS A 23 6.96 3.40 1.75
C LYS A 23 6.89 2.89 0.32
N VAL A 24 7.69 3.46 -0.57
CA VAL A 24 7.84 2.98 -1.95
C VAL A 24 8.93 1.90 -1.96
N VAL A 25 8.59 0.74 -2.52
CA VAL A 25 9.51 -0.38 -2.72
C VAL A 25 9.53 -0.78 -4.18
N HIS A 26 10.69 -1.25 -4.65
CA HIS A 26 10.84 -1.78 -6.00
C HIS A 26 10.96 -3.30 -5.91
N GLY A 27 10.15 -3.99 -6.72
CA GLY A 27 10.09 -5.45 -6.73
C GLY A 27 9.72 -5.98 -8.11
N VAL A 28 9.53 -7.28 -8.19
CA VAL A 28 9.09 -7.99 -9.39
C VAL A 28 7.78 -8.70 -9.10
N VAL A 29 6.95 -8.81 -10.12
CA VAL A 29 5.68 -9.53 -10.08
C VAL A 29 5.62 -10.49 -11.27
N GLU A 30 4.69 -11.44 -11.24
CA GLU A 30 4.48 -12.37 -12.35
C GLU A 30 3.96 -11.68 -13.61
N ALA A 31 4.23 -12.27 -14.77
CA ALA A 31 3.86 -11.70 -16.07
C ALA A 31 2.35 -11.56 -16.28
N SER A 32 1.52 -12.33 -15.55
CA SER A 32 0.06 -12.25 -15.63
C SER A 32 -0.48 -10.86 -15.25
N LEU A 33 0.28 -10.09 -14.47
CA LEU A 33 -0.07 -8.77 -13.97
C LEU A 33 0.32 -7.63 -14.93
N ALA A 34 0.87 -7.95 -16.11
CA ALA A 34 1.25 -6.95 -17.11
C ALA A 34 0.08 -6.03 -17.52
N ASP A 35 -1.15 -6.58 -17.55
CA ASP A 35 -2.38 -5.88 -17.90
C ASP A 35 -3.30 -5.68 -16.68
N ALA A 36 -2.72 -5.61 -15.48
CA ALA A 36 -3.48 -5.42 -14.25
C ALA A 36 -4.35 -4.16 -14.33
N LYS A 37 -5.65 -4.31 -14.05
CA LYS A 37 -6.60 -3.19 -14.14
C LYS A 37 -6.53 -2.36 -12.86
N ALA A 38 -6.59 -1.04 -13.03
CA ALA A 38 -6.74 -0.13 -11.90
C ALA A 38 -7.95 -0.52 -11.05
N GLU A 39 -7.80 -0.41 -9.72
CA GLU A 39 -8.85 -0.71 -8.73
C GLU A 39 -9.33 -2.17 -8.67
N GLN A 40 -8.85 -3.06 -9.56
CA GLN A 40 -9.03 -4.50 -9.42
C GLN A 40 -8.11 -5.03 -8.32
N ALA A 41 -8.68 -5.75 -7.36
CA ALA A 41 -7.93 -6.34 -6.25
C ALA A 41 -7.23 -7.64 -6.67
N TYR A 42 -5.97 -7.77 -6.27
CA TYR A 42 -5.13 -8.95 -6.41
C TYR A 42 -4.57 -9.31 -5.04
N GLN A 43 -4.54 -10.59 -4.71
CA GLN A 43 -3.80 -11.06 -3.54
C GLN A 43 -2.38 -11.40 -3.97
N PHE A 44 -1.39 -10.66 -3.48
CA PHE A 44 -0.01 -11.10 -3.57
C PHE A 44 0.21 -12.08 -2.42
N GLU A 45 0.50 -13.33 -2.76
CA GLU A 45 0.55 -14.42 -1.80
C GLU A 45 1.49 -14.07 -0.64
N ARG A 46 1.01 -14.30 0.60
CA ARG A 46 1.72 -14.04 1.86
C ARG A 46 2.03 -12.56 2.17
N GLU A 47 1.77 -11.64 1.25
CA GLU A 47 2.06 -10.21 1.44
C GLU A 47 0.80 -9.44 1.82
N GLY A 48 -0.22 -9.46 0.95
CA GLY A 48 -1.38 -8.59 1.12
C GLY A 48 -2.28 -8.53 -0.11
N TYR A 49 -3.30 -7.68 -0.02
CA TYR A 49 -4.13 -7.31 -1.16
C TYR A 49 -3.64 -6.01 -1.76
N PHE A 50 -3.47 -6.01 -3.08
CA PHE A 50 -2.96 -4.90 -3.87
C PHE A 50 -3.92 -4.57 -5.00
N CYS A 51 -3.84 -3.35 -5.54
CA CYS A 51 -4.43 -3.00 -6.83
C CYS A 51 -3.44 -2.13 -7.62
N ALA A 52 -3.56 -2.15 -8.95
CA ALA A 52 -2.79 -1.22 -9.77
C ALA A 52 -3.24 0.21 -9.47
N ASP A 53 -2.27 1.11 -9.27
CA ASP A 53 -2.55 2.53 -9.03
C ASP A 53 -3.17 3.16 -10.29
N SER A 54 -4.26 3.90 -10.12
CA SER A 54 -5.03 4.47 -11.24
C SER A 54 -4.37 5.66 -11.93
N LYS A 55 -3.32 6.23 -11.35
CA LYS A 55 -2.62 7.43 -11.83
C LYS A 55 -1.19 7.15 -12.26
N ASP A 56 -0.47 6.36 -11.48
CA ASP A 56 0.97 6.15 -11.62
C ASP A 56 1.35 4.87 -12.36
N SER A 57 0.43 3.89 -12.41
CA SER A 57 0.62 2.64 -13.15
C SER A 57 0.34 2.85 -14.64
N ALA A 58 1.23 2.32 -15.49
CA ALA A 58 1.12 2.41 -16.94
C ALA A 58 1.73 1.17 -17.62
N PRO A 59 1.41 0.90 -18.90
CA PRO A 59 2.06 -0.18 -19.64
C PRO A 59 3.59 -0.07 -19.60
N GLY A 60 4.27 -1.12 -19.15
CA GLY A 60 5.73 -1.16 -18.97
C GLY A 60 6.24 -0.48 -17.69
N LYS A 61 5.37 0.13 -16.88
CA LYS A 61 5.69 0.74 -15.58
C LYS A 61 4.56 0.44 -14.58
N LEU A 62 4.62 -0.75 -13.99
CA LEU A 62 3.61 -1.17 -13.02
C LEU A 62 3.83 -0.48 -11.67
N VAL A 63 2.76 0.07 -11.11
CA VAL A 63 2.71 0.60 -9.75
C VAL A 63 1.51 -0.03 -9.04
N PHE A 64 1.75 -0.64 -7.89
CA PHE A 64 0.71 -1.28 -7.08
C PHE A 64 0.62 -0.62 -5.70
N ASN A 65 -0.60 -0.33 -5.27
CA ASN A 65 -0.89 0.11 -3.91
C ASN A 65 -1.23 -1.10 -3.05
N LEU A 66 -0.64 -1.18 -1.86
CA LEU A 66 -1.08 -2.12 -0.83
C LEU A 66 -2.39 -1.61 -0.23
N THR A 67 -3.50 -2.28 -0.55
CA THR A 67 -4.81 -2.01 0.03
C THR A 67 -4.82 -2.36 1.52
N VAL A 68 -4.33 -3.56 1.85
CA VAL A 68 -4.17 -4.02 3.23
C VAL A 68 -3.18 -5.20 3.28
N SER A 69 -2.32 -5.24 4.28
CA SER A 69 -1.44 -6.39 4.53
C SER A 69 -2.26 -7.58 5.04
N LEU A 70 -1.77 -8.81 4.82
CA LEU A 70 -2.36 -9.95 5.50
C LEU A 70 -2.14 -9.82 7.01
N LYS A 71 -3.04 -10.40 7.79
CA LYS A 71 -2.83 -10.55 9.23
C LYS A 71 -1.71 -11.54 9.44
N GLU A 72 -0.60 -11.10 10.00
CA GLU A 72 0.38 -12.01 10.58
C GLU A 72 -0.19 -12.55 11.89
N SER A 73 -0.38 -13.87 11.97
CA SER A 73 -0.67 -14.54 13.24
C SER A 73 0.60 -14.51 14.08
N ALA A 74 0.62 -13.68 15.13
CA ALA A 74 1.62 -13.82 16.18
C ALA A 74 1.25 -15.03 17.05
N ASP A 75 1.48 -16.23 16.53
CA ASP A 75 1.36 -17.48 17.27
C ASP A 75 2.62 -18.31 17.05
N PHE A 76 3.64 -18.08 17.88
CA PHE A 76 4.57 -19.08 18.42
C PHE A 76 5.15 -18.60 19.75
#